data_AF-A0A427Y730-F1
#
_entry.id   AF-A0A427Y730-F1
#
_cell.length_a   1.000
_cell.length_b   1.000
_cell.length_c   1.000
_cell.angle_alpha   90.00
_cell.angle_beta   90.00
_cell.angle_gamma   90.00
#
_symmetry.space_group_name_H-M   'P 1'
#
loop_
_entity.id
_entity.type
_entity.pdbx_description
1 polymer ?
#
loop_
_entity_poly.entity_id
_entity_poly.type
_entity_poly.pdbx_seq_one_letter_code
_entity_poly.pdbx_strand_id
1 'polypeptide(L)'
;MPATAKHDGSGKAVPVDMPKQPLTINDPESPDFVPSDNYVTRTVENTKWLPPITPKTLFWNIQWISFLALTIPPSMWMWAIWNVPAQRATIIWAVIWYFMTGLGITAGYHRLYAHRSYNASPALQYILLCWGAGAVQGSVKWWSRGHRAHHRYTDTKLDPYSAHEGFFWSHIGWMLVKPRGKIGVADISDLSKNPCVRWQHNNYLTLLVSMSLGVPTLVAGLGWGDWMGGLFYAGAARLVFVHHSTFCVNSLAHWLGETPFDNKHTPKDHFITALVTVGEGYHNFHHQFPMDFRNAIKWYQYDPTKWFIWTMYKVGLASHLKKFPDNEIRKGQYTMKLQQLAEFGEEIEWPKHSNDLPVISWEDFQTESKTRALVAIHGFIHDVSSFIDDHPGGANLVKRTIGTDATVAFFGGVYDHSNAAHNLLAMMRVGVLDGGMEVESLKLQRSASSESLVSSASDGASSASSVSVQSLYSEVEAIENRRPAYQPVAQVSNPWTLAVPPSERLLVIKQKPELRPGLMERLSSTAASPSLTRTQSFEAEA
;
A
#
# COMPACT_ATOMS: atom_id res chain seq x y z
N MET A 1 -36.46 -10.23 -12.95
CA MET A 1 -37.79 -10.84 -12.72
C MET A 1 -38.10 -10.73 -11.24
N PRO A 2 -39.30 -10.30 -10.80
CA PRO A 2 -39.63 -10.19 -9.39
C PRO A 2 -39.98 -11.56 -8.80
N ALA A 3 -39.45 -11.87 -7.61
CA ALA A 3 -39.78 -13.09 -6.88
C ALA A 3 -41.16 -12.96 -6.20
N THR A 4 -42.01 -13.97 -6.38
CA THR A 4 -43.36 -14.02 -5.80
C THR A 4 -43.32 -14.41 -4.33
N ALA A 5 -43.88 -13.56 -3.45
CA ALA A 5 -44.09 -13.91 -2.04
C ALA A 5 -45.28 -14.89 -1.90
N LYS A 6 -45.12 -15.93 -1.07
CA LYS A 6 -46.24 -16.69 -0.51
C LYS A 6 -46.52 -16.18 0.91
N HIS A 7 -47.78 -15.87 1.20
CA HIS A 7 -48.24 -15.60 2.56
C HIS A 7 -48.71 -16.89 3.23
N ASP A 8 -48.37 -17.07 4.50
CA ASP A 8 -49.18 -17.87 5.42
C ASP A 8 -49.97 -16.98 6.40
N GLY A 9 -51.00 -17.56 7.00
CA GLY A 9 -52.10 -16.84 7.65
C GLY A 9 -51.87 -16.48 9.12
N SER A 10 -50.68 -16.02 9.51
CA SER A 10 -50.49 -15.46 10.86
C SER A 10 -49.63 -14.18 10.83
N GLY A 11 -50.21 -13.06 11.25
CA GLY A 11 -49.62 -11.72 11.14
C GLY A 11 -48.49 -11.41 12.13
N LYS A 12 -47.48 -12.28 12.25
CA LYS A 12 -46.26 -12.06 13.02
C LYS A 12 -45.05 -12.52 12.22
N ALA A 13 -44.14 -11.58 11.90
CA ALA A 13 -42.88 -11.91 11.25
C ALA A 13 -41.99 -12.72 12.20
N VAL A 14 -41.70 -13.98 11.82
CA VAL A 14 -40.60 -14.76 12.38
C VAL A 14 -39.31 -14.22 11.77
N PRO A 15 -38.28 -13.85 12.54
CA PRO A 15 -36.98 -13.52 11.98
C PRO A 15 -36.39 -14.78 11.31
N VAL A 16 -36.11 -14.69 10.01
CA VAL A 16 -35.21 -15.66 9.37
C VAL A 16 -33.82 -15.35 9.92
N ASP A 17 -33.26 -16.30 10.70
CA ASP A 17 -31.94 -16.17 11.28
C ASP A 17 -30.91 -16.07 10.13
N MET A 18 -30.44 -14.86 9.86
CA MET A 18 -29.31 -14.68 8.96
C MET A 18 -28.08 -15.32 9.62
N PRO A 19 -27.19 -16.00 8.86
CA PRO A 19 -25.96 -16.50 9.43
C PRO A 19 -25.24 -15.33 10.10
N LYS A 20 -25.03 -15.44 11.42
CA LYS A 20 -24.33 -14.42 12.21
C LYS A 20 -23.02 -14.11 11.48
N GLN A 21 -22.82 -12.84 11.11
CA GLN A 21 -21.51 -12.39 10.67
C GLN A 21 -20.50 -12.82 11.74
N PRO A 22 -19.34 -13.39 11.36
CA PRO A 22 -18.34 -13.78 12.33
C PRO A 22 -18.02 -12.57 13.20
N LEU A 23 -18.07 -12.75 14.52
CA LEU A 23 -17.83 -11.71 15.50
C LEU A 23 -16.54 -10.98 15.14
N THR A 24 -16.66 -9.70 14.79
CA THR A 24 -15.50 -8.88 14.43
C THR A 24 -14.55 -8.84 15.62
N ILE A 25 -13.29 -9.21 15.39
CA ILE A 25 -12.21 -9.43 16.38
C ILE A 25 -11.89 -8.18 17.25
N ASN A 26 -12.58 -7.07 17.02
CA ASN A 26 -12.33 -5.75 17.60
C ASN A 26 -13.30 -5.37 18.74
N ASP A 27 -14.09 -6.30 19.28
CA ASP A 27 -14.89 -6.04 20.48
C ASP A 27 -13.97 -6.08 21.73
N PRO A 28 -13.77 -4.95 22.45
CA PRO A 28 -12.86 -4.88 23.59
C PRO A 28 -13.35 -5.64 24.83
N GLU A 29 -14.62 -6.09 24.87
CA GLU A 29 -15.15 -6.95 25.92
C GLU A 29 -15.05 -8.45 25.57
N SER A 30 -14.58 -8.78 24.37
CA SER A 30 -14.33 -10.16 23.96
C SER A 30 -13.13 -10.77 24.72
N PRO A 31 -13.23 -12.00 25.25
CA PRO A 31 -12.08 -12.72 25.83
C PRO A 31 -10.97 -13.03 24.80
N ASP A 32 -11.25 -12.81 23.51
CA ASP A 32 -10.35 -13.03 22.38
C ASP A 32 -9.73 -11.72 21.84
N PHE A 33 -9.99 -10.58 22.48
CA PHE A 33 -9.44 -9.29 22.08
C PHE A 33 -7.92 -9.25 22.26
N VAL A 34 -7.18 -9.22 21.15
CA VAL A 34 -5.73 -8.96 21.15
C VAL A 34 -5.52 -7.46 20.92
N PRO A 35 -5.06 -6.69 21.93
CA PRO A 35 -4.78 -5.27 21.73
C PRO A 35 -3.75 -5.08 20.62
N SER A 36 -4.01 -4.13 19.72
CA SER A 36 -3.10 -3.84 18.63
C SER A 36 -1.74 -3.37 19.17
N ASP A 37 -0.67 -4.14 18.90
CA ASP A 37 0.70 -3.76 19.29
C ASP A 37 1.20 -2.50 18.54
N ASN A 38 0.46 -2.05 17.52
CA ASN A 38 0.69 -0.78 16.83
C ASN A 38 0.33 0.42 17.73
N TYR A 39 1.35 1.20 18.11
CA TYR A 39 1.20 2.45 18.86
C TYR A 39 0.12 3.38 18.30
N VAL A 40 0.02 3.49 16.96
CA VAL A 40 -0.92 4.42 16.30
C VAL A 40 -2.36 3.99 16.55
N THR A 41 -2.68 2.72 16.26
CA THR A 41 -4.01 2.13 16.43
C THR A 41 -4.46 2.24 17.90
N ARG A 42 -3.62 1.78 18.84
CA ARG A 42 -3.86 1.93 20.28
C ARG A 42 -4.06 3.39 20.71
N THR A 43 -3.33 4.34 20.12
CA THR A 43 -3.50 5.76 20.44
C THR A 43 -4.83 6.30 19.93
N VAL A 44 -5.28 5.87 18.75
CA VAL A 44 -6.59 6.26 18.18
C VAL A 44 -7.75 5.68 19.01
N GLU A 45 -7.67 4.41 19.40
CA GLU A 45 -8.65 3.70 20.24
C GLU A 45 -8.79 4.37 21.62
N ASN A 46 -7.68 4.71 22.27
CA ASN A 46 -7.66 5.32 23.60
C ASN A 46 -7.85 6.84 23.59
N THR A 47 -7.91 7.49 22.42
CA THR A 47 -8.18 8.93 22.32
C THR A 47 -9.67 9.20 22.43
N LYS A 48 -10.08 10.07 23.37
CA LYS A 48 -11.45 10.58 23.43
C LYS A 48 -11.68 11.57 22.30
N TRP A 49 -12.58 11.22 21.37
CA TRP A 49 -12.99 12.06 20.25
C TRP A 49 -14.22 12.89 20.62
N LEU A 50 -14.24 14.16 20.20
CA LEU A 50 -15.42 15.01 20.30
C LEU A 50 -16.48 14.56 19.30
N PRO A 51 -17.79 14.67 19.61
CA PRO A 51 -18.86 14.15 18.77
C PRO A 51 -18.88 14.78 17.36
N PRO A 52 -19.49 14.10 16.37
CA PRO A 52 -19.70 14.64 15.04
C PRO A 52 -20.41 16.01 15.06
N ILE A 53 -20.13 16.82 14.06
CA ILE A 53 -20.73 18.16 13.95
C ILE A 53 -22.11 18.02 13.32
N THR A 54 -23.10 18.65 13.95
CA THR A 54 -24.47 18.75 13.43
C THR A 54 -24.76 20.20 13.07
N PRO A 55 -25.80 20.49 12.26
CA PRO A 55 -26.18 21.87 11.95
C PRO A 55 -26.39 22.75 13.18
N LYS A 56 -26.88 22.17 14.29
CA LYS A 56 -27.08 22.87 15.58
C LYS A 56 -25.77 23.20 16.31
N THR A 57 -24.71 22.41 16.11
CA THR A 57 -23.42 22.59 16.80
C THR A 57 -22.35 23.26 15.93
N LEU A 58 -22.57 23.40 14.62
CA LEU A 58 -21.61 23.94 13.65
C LEU A 58 -21.00 25.28 14.09
N PHE A 59 -21.81 26.28 14.41
CA PHE A 59 -21.36 27.64 14.80
C PHE A 59 -20.31 27.63 15.92
N TRP A 60 -20.51 26.80 16.94
CA TRP A 60 -19.59 26.67 18.08
C TRP A 60 -18.32 25.87 17.76
N ASN A 61 -18.35 25.06 16.70
CA ASN A 61 -17.23 24.26 16.22
C ASN A 61 -16.44 24.93 15.08
N ILE A 62 -16.88 26.08 14.55
CA ILE A 62 -16.08 26.90 13.62
C ILE A 62 -14.79 27.36 14.32
N GLN A 63 -13.67 27.25 13.61
CA GLN A 63 -12.39 27.80 14.04
C GLN A 63 -12.24 29.23 13.51
N TRP A 64 -12.82 30.18 14.24
CA TRP A 64 -13.04 31.56 13.79
C TRP A 64 -11.78 32.30 13.28
N ILE A 65 -10.60 32.05 13.86
CA ILE A 65 -9.35 32.68 13.39
C ILE A 65 -9.03 32.22 11.96
N SER A 66 -9.06 30.92 11.70
CA SER A 66 -8.85 30.36 10.36
C SER A 66 -9.97 30.77 9.40
N PHE A 67 -11.22 30.73 9.86
CA PHE A 67 -12.38 31.12 9.06
C PHE A 67 -12.25 32.55 8.56
N LEU A 68 -11.92 33.51 9.42
CA LEU A 68 -11.71 34.91 9.04
C LEU A 68 -10.49 35.07 8.11
N ALA A 69 -9.37 34.39 8.41
CA ALA A 69 -8.17 34.43 7.57
C ALA A 69 -8.40 33.86 6.16
N LEU A 70 -9.36 32.94 5.99
CA LEU A 70 -9.71 32.31 4.71
C LEU A 70 -10.89 32.98 3.98
N THR A 71 -11.66 33.85 4.65
CA THR A 71 -12.82 34.53 4.06
C THR A 71 -12.60 36.03 3.81
N ILE A 72 -11.77 36.70 4.60
CA ILE A 72 -11.47 38.13 4.40
C ILE A 72 -10.68 38.38 3.10
N PRO A 73 -9.55 37.69 2.81
CA PRO A 73 -8.80 37.92 1.57
C PRO A 73 -9.61 37.71 0.27
N PRO A 74 -10.41 36.64 0.09
CA PRO A 74 -11.24 36.52 -1.11
C PRO A 74 -12.36 37.56 -1.14
N SER A 75 -12.94 37.96 0.00
CA SER A 75 -13.94 39.04 0.03
C SER A 75 -13.35 40.39 -0.39
N MET A 76 -12.14 40.71 0.09
CA MET A 76 -11.39 41.90 -0.32
C MET A 76 -11.08 41.86 -1.83
N TRP A 77 -10.59 40.73 -2.34
CA TRP A 77 -10.29 40.59 -3.76
C TRP A 77 -11.54 40.69 -4.63
N MET A 78 -12.63 40.01 -4.27
CA MET A 78 -13.91 40.11 -4.98
C MET A 78 -14.36 41.57 -5.06
N TRP A 79 -14.41 42.30 -3.94
CA TRP A 79 -14.75 43.73 -3.96
C TRP A 79 -13.84 44.54 -4.91
N ALA A 80 -12.54 44.26 -4.92
CA ALA A 80 -11.57 44.97 -5.74
C ALA A 80 -11.74 44.77 -7.25
N ILE A 81 -12.25 43.61 -7.70
CA ILE A 81 -12.49 43.34 -9.14
C ILE A 81 -13.38 44.41 -9.79
N TRP A 82 -14.35 44.96 -9.03
CA TRP A 82 -15.24 46.02 -9.52
C TRP A 82 -14.80 47.45 -9.14
N ASN A 83 -13.89 47.61 -8.18
CA ASN A 83 -13.59 48.92 -7.57
C ASN A 83 -12.13 49.39 -7.73
N VAL A 84 -11.20 48.51 -8.12
CA VAL A 84 -9.76 48.81 -8.19
C VAL A 84 -9.21 48.38 -9.57
N PRO A 85 -8.72 49.32 -10.40
CA PRO A 85 -8.13 48.99 -11.70
C PRO A 85 -6.95 48.00 -11.59
N ALA A 86 -6.96 46.95 -12.42
CA ALA A 86 -5.89 45.96 -12.46
C ALA A 86 -4.67 46.48 -13.25
N GLN A 87 -3.76 47.21 -12.61
CA GLN A 87 -2.54 47.69 -13.25
C GLN A 87 -1.57 46.54 -13.55
N ARG A 88 -1.07 46.47 -14.80
CA ARG A 88 -0.21 45.37 -15.28
C ARG A 88 1.03 45.13 -14.41
N ALA A 89 1.70 46.21 -13.97
CA ALA A 89 2.86 46.13 -13.07
C ALA A 89 2.50 45.43 -11.74
N THR A 90 1.34 45.77 -11.16
CA THR A 90 0.83 45.18 -9.93
C THR A 90 0.46 43.71 -10.07
N ILE A 91 -0.11 43.31 -11.21
CA ILE A 91 -0.41 41.89 -11.48
C ILE A 91 0.89 41.08 -11.65
N ILE A 92 1.88 41.61 -12.37
CA ILE A 92 3.22 40.98 -12.48
C ILE A 92 3.87 40.85 -11.09
N TRP A 93 3.80 41.92 -10.28
CA TRP A 93 4.30 41.91 -8.91
C TRP A 93 3.57 40.92 -8.00
N ALA A 94 2.24 40.78 -8.14
CA ALA A 94 1.46 39.76 -7.44
C ALA A 94 1.93 38.35 -7.80
N VAL A 95 2.26 38.07 -9.06
CA VAL A 95 2.82 36.77 -9.49
C VAL A 95 4.23 36.55 -8.95
N ILE A 96 5.09 37.57 -8.94
CA ILE A 96 6.43 37.47 -8.32
C ILE A 96 6.30 37.19 -6.82
N TRP A 97 5.44 37.92 -6.12
CA TRP A 97 5.21 37.75 -4.67
C TRP A 97 4.52 36.42 -4.33
N TYR A 98 3.68 35.89 -5.21
CA TYR A 98 3.16 34.51 -5.14
C TYR A 98 4.31 33.50 -5.08
N PHE A 99 5.25 33.54 -6.03
CA PHE A 99 6.38 32.61 -6.04
C PHE A 99 7.35 32.82 -4.87
N MET A 100 7.60 34.06 -4.44
CA MET A 100 8.46 34.34 -3.28
C MET A 100 7.85 33.78 -1.98
N THR A 101 6.57 34.06 -1.73
CA THR A 101 5.87 33.53 -0.54
C THR A 101 5.67 32.01 -0.61
N GLY A 102 5.45 31.45 -1.81
CA GLY A 102 5.48 30.01 -2.08
C GLY A 102 6.81 29.36 -1.71
N LEU A 103 7.94 29.92 -2.16
CA LEU A 103 9.29 29.45 -1.77
C LEU A 103 9.54 29.56 -0.26
N GLY A 104 8.94 30.53 0.42
CA GLY A 104 8.96 30.61 1.88
C GLY A 104 8.32 29.39 2.56
N ILE A 105 7.27 28.82 1.97
CA ILE A 105 6.65 27.56 2.42
C ILE A 105 7.50 26.37 1.95
N THR A 106 7.75 26.22 0.65
CA THR A 106 8.35 25.01 0.08
C THR A 106 9.83 24.86 0.42
N ALA A 107 10.67 25.86 0.12
CA ALA A 107 12.09 25.81 0.47
C ALA A 107 12.31 26.01 1.97
N GLY A 108 11.52 26.89 2.60
CA GLY A 108 11.63 27.24 4.02
C GLY A 108 10.93 26.25 4.94
N TYR A 109 9.62 26.43 5.16
CA TYR A 109 8.89 25.71 6.21
C TYR A 109 8.94 24.19 6.02
N HIS A 110 8.81 23.74 4.77
CA HIS A 110 8.74 22.34 4.39
C HIS A 110 10.13 21.70 4.33
N ARG A 111 10.91 21.98 3.27
CA ARG A 111 12.17 21.26 3.01
C ARG A 111 13.26 21.57 4.05
N LEU A 112 13.46 22.84 4.43
CA LEU A 112 14.46 23.22 5.43
C LEU A 112 14.05 22.87 6.87
N TYR A 113 12.85 23.27 7.31
CA TYR A 113 12.48 23.15 8.72
C TYR A 113 11.73 21.86 9.08
N ALA A 114 10.69 21.48 8.34
CA ALA A 114 9.97 20.23 8.63
C ALA A 114 10.86 19.00 8.37
N HIS A 115 11.55 18.95 7.23
CA HIS A 115 12.31 17.77 6.78
C HIS A 115 13.82 17.82 6.97
N ARG A 116 14.40 19.01 7.20
CA ARG A 116 15.85 19.18 7.38
C ARG A 116 16.65 18.61 6.21
N SER A 117 16.16 18.81 4.97
CA SER A 117 16.77 18.26 3.75
C SER A 117 18.00 19.03 3.26
N TYR A 118 18.24 20.23 3.80
CA TYR A 118 19.47 20.99 3.59
C TYR A 118 19.75 21.91 4.79
N ASN A 119 20.94 22.50 4.83
CA ASN A 119 21.33 23.54 5.78
C ASN A 119 21.36 24.92 5.08
N ALA A 120 20.87 25.96 5.74
CA ALA A 120 20.82 27.32 5.20
C ALA A 120 21.61 28.31 6.07
N SER A 121 22.27 29.29 5.42
CA SER A 121 22.91 30.42 6.10
C SER A 121 21.87 31.23 6.91
N PRO A 122 22.28 31.97 7.96
CA PRO A 122 21.33 32.79 8.73
C PRO A 122 20.55 33.79 7.86
N ALA A 123 21.20 34.41 6.87
CA ALA A 123 20.56 35.32 5.93
C ALA A 123 19.44 34.63 5.13
N LEU A 124 19.71 33.45 4.56
CA LEU A 124 18.70 32.68 3.82
C LEU A 124 17.58 32.19 4.74
N GLN A 125 17.89 31.81 5.99
CA GLN A 125 16.88 31.49 7.00
C GLN A 125 15.93 32.66 7.24
N TYR A 126 16.44 33.86 7.54
CA TYR A 126 15.58 35.04 7.77
C TYR A 126 14.73 35.39 6.54
N ILE A 127 15.30 35.34 5.33
CA ILE A 127 14.55 35.60 4.08
C ILE A 127 13.37 34.63 3.92
N LEU A 128 13.63 33.31 4.02
CA LEU A 128 12.59 32.28 3.88
C LEU A 128 11.53 32.35 5.00
N LEU A 129 11.94 32.71 6.22
CA LEU A 129 11.05 32.91 7.35
C LEU A 129 10.11 34.12 7.16
N CYS A 130 10.60 35.22 6.59
CA CYS A 130 9.80 36.38 6.22
C CYS A 130 8.82 36.06 5.07
N TRP A 131 9.30 35.41 3.99
CA TRP A 131 8.45 35.02 2.87
C TRP A 131 7.36 34.03 3.30
N GLY A 132 7.69 33.04 4.13
CA GLY A 132 6.72 32.08 4.67
C GLY A 132 5.70 32.73 5.61
N ALA A 133 6.07 33.80 6.34
CA ALA A 133 5.11 34.58 7.11
C ALA A 133 4.10 35.31 6.20
N GLY A 134 4.56 35.78 5.03
CA GLY A 134 3.71 36.40 4.00
C GLY A 134 2.67 35.47 3.36
N ALA A 135 2.82 34.16 3.52
CA ALA A 135 1.84 33.14 3.10
C ALA A 135 0.71 32.90 4.13
N VAL A 136 0.83 33.40 5.37
CA VAL A 136 -0.24 33.37 6.39
C VAL A 136 -0.71 31.95 6.75
N GLN A 137 0.23 30.99 6.88
CA GLN A 137 -0.08 29.57 7.20
C GLN A 137 0.28 29.15 8.64
N GLY A 138 0.44 30.13 9.52
CA GLY A 138 0.97 29.94 10.87
C GLY A 138 2.49 30.10 10.93
N SER A 139 3.03 30.26 12.15
CA SER A 139 4.48 30.33 12.36
C SER A 139 5.17 29.05 11.90
N VAL A 140 6.44 29.13 11.49
CA VAL A 140 7.21 27.98 10.99
C VAL A 140 7.22 26.81 11.98
N LYS A 141 7.27 27.10 13.29
CA LYS A 141 7.24 26.12 14.38
C LYS A 141 5.92 25.36 14.44
N TRP A 142 4.80 26.07 14.25
CA TRP A 142 3.46 25.46 14.26
C TRP A 142 3.23 24.62 12.99
N TRP A 143 3.56 25.19 11.82
CA TRP A 143 3.41 24.54 10.52
C TRP A 143 4.24 23.25 10.45
N SER A 144 5.53 23.32 10.79
CA SER A 144 6.43 22.17 10.77
C SER A 144 6.02 21.07 11.76
N ARG A 145 5.46 21.43 12.92
CA ARG A 145 4.88 20.46 13.86
C ARG A 145 3.71 19.70 13.23
N GLY A 146 2.81 20.43 12.57
CA GLY A 146 1.67 19.84 11.86
C GLY A 146 2.14 18.91 10.73
N HIS A 147 3.09 19.36 9.93
CA HIS A 147 3.60 18.59 8.79
C HIS A 147 4.40 17.34 9.20
N ARG A 148 5.24 17.42 10.25
CA ARG A 148 5.89 16.23 10.81
C ARG A 148 4.89 15.22 11.41
N ALA A 149 3.78 15.70 11.97
CA ALA A 149 2.71 14.84 12.44
C ALA A 149 1.97 14.18 11.25
N HIS A 150 1.67 14.93 10.19
CA HIS A 150 1.08 14.40 8.96
C HIS A 150 1.93 13.23 8.42
N HIS A 151 3.22 13.42 8.09
CA HIS A 151 4.06 12.31 7.61
C HIS A 151 4.07 11.08 8.53
N ARG A 152 4.19 11.30 9.85
CA ARG A 152 4.26 10.20 10.83
C ARG A 152 2.96 9.41 10.97
N TYR A 153 1.83 10.06 10.73
CA TYR A 153 0.49 9.52 10.98
C TYR A 153 -0.40 9.53 9.74
N THR A 154 0.20 9.65 8.54
CA THR A 154 -0.45 9.75 7.23
C THR A 154 -1.60 8.74 7.14
N ASP A 155 -2.75 9.18 6.64
CA ASP A 155 -3.95 8.34 6.45
C ASP A 155 -4.63 7.84 7.75
N THR A 156 -4.27 8.36 8.92
CA THR A 156 -4.92 8.00 10.20
C THR A 156 -5.66 9.17 10.85
N LYS A 157 -6.49 8.91 11.86
CA LYS A 157 -7.19 9.97 12.62
C LYS A 157 -6.26 10.93 13.39
N LEU A 158 -4.97 10.61 13.51
CA LEU A 158 -3.96 11.49 14.14
C LEU A 158 -3.32 12.47 13.13
N ASP A 159 -3.53 12.27 11.83
CA ASP A 159 -3.17 13.20 10.77
C ASP A 159 -4.09 14.45 10.82
N PRO A 160 -3.54 15.68 10.93
CA PRO A 160 -4.35 16.89 10.98
C PRO A 160 -5.24 17.14 9.76
N TYR A 161 -4.92 16.57 8.58
CA TYR A 161 -5.64 16.81 7.33
C TYR A 161 -5.78 15.55 6.46
N SER A 162 -5.98 14.39 7.10
CA SER A 162 -6.16 13.08 6.46
C SER A 162 -7.06 13.11 5.21
N ALA A 163 -6.56 12.54 4.12
CA ALA A 163 -7.30 12.42 2.86
C ALA A 163 -8.55 11.52 2.98
N HIS A 164 -8.57 10.58 3.94
CA HIS A 164 -9.71 9.66 4.17
C HIS A 164 -10.97 10.34 4.71
N GLU A 165 -10.84 11.53 5.31
CA GLU A 165 -11.99 12.35 5.71
C GLU A 165 -12.62 13.10 4.50
N GLY A 166 -12.05 12.93 3.29
CA GLY A 166 -12.57 13.43 2.02
C GLY A 166 -11.77 14.59 1.41
N PHE A 167 -11.96 14.81 0.11
CA PHE A 167 -11.26 15.84 -0.65
C PHE A 167 -11.47 17.26 -0.09
N PHE A 168 -12.71 17.66 0.23
CA PHE A 168 -12.99 18.99 0.77
C PHE A 168 -12.49 19.17 2.20
N TRP A 169 -12.45 18.10 2.99
CA TRP A 169 -11.88 18.14 4.34
C TRP A 169 -10.38 18.41 4.30
N SER A 170 -9.63 17.57 3.56
CA SER A 170 -8.18 17.68 3.38
C SER A 170 -7.76 18.98 2.69
N HIS A 171 -8.57 19.51 1.77
CA HIS A 171 -8.32 20.80 1.13
C HIS A 171 -8.46 21.96 2.13
N ILE A 172 -9.64 22.15 2.72
CA ILE A 172 -9.93 23.36 3.52
C ILE A 172 -10.74 23.11 4.80
N GLY A 173 -11.57 22.05 4.85
CA GLY A 173 -12.44 21.76 5.99
C GLY A 173 -11.71 21.61 7.32
N TRP A 174 -10.52 21.00 7.30
CA TRP A 174 -9.66 20.83 8.48
C TRP A 174 -9.22 22.16 9.13
N MET A 175 -9.18 23.26 8.37
CA MET A 175 -8.87 24.59 8.89
C MET A 175 -10.10 25.33 9.42
N LEU A 176 -11.26 25.12 8.80
CA LEU A 176 -12.52 25.82 9.14
C LEU A 176 -13.15 25.31 10.43
N VAL A 177 -12.80 24.09 10.87
CA VAL A 177 -13.41 23.36 11.98
C VAL A 177 -12.40 23.08 13.09
N LYS A 178 -12.84 23.17 14.35
CA LYS A 178 -12.03 22.78 15.52
C LYS A 178 -11.74 21.27 15.50
N PRO A 179 -10.47 20.83 15.61
CA PRO A 179 -10.09 19.42 15.58
C PRO A 179 -10.91 18.55 16.54
N ARG A 180 -11.32 17.36 16.09
CA ARG A 180 -12.16 16.45 16.90
C ARG A 180 -11.38 15.65 17.94
N GLY A 181 -10.05 15.62 17.84
CA GLY A 181 -9.18 14.93 18.79
C GLY A 181 -7.78 15.54 18.81
N LYS A 182 -6.86 14.88 19.51
CA LYS A 182 -5.46 15.33 19.57
C LYS A 182 -4.73 14.96 18.27
N ILE A 183 -4.16 15.96 17.60
CA ILE A 183 -3.21 15.76 16.50
C ILE A 183 -2.01 14.95 17.02
N GLY A 184 -1.47 14.06 16.19
CA GLY A 184 -0.34 13.21 16.52
C GLY A 184 0.92 13.97 17.01
N VAL A 185 1.75 13.26 17.78
CA VAL A 185 2.95 13.81 18.42
C VAL A 185 4.15 13.78 17.46
N ALA A 186 4.76 14.95 17.26
CA ALA A 186 5.99 15.11 16.49
C ALA A 186 7.04 15.84 17.35
N ASP A 187 8.31 15.42 17.28
CA ASP A 187 9.40 16.18 17.88
C ASP A 187 9.62 17.49 17.13
N ILE A 188 9.84 18.56 17.90
CA ILE A 188 10.13 19.93 17.46
C ILE A 188 11.17 20.60 18.39
N SER A 189 11.98 19.78 19.07
CA SER A 189 13.04 20.23 19.98
C SER A 189 14.12 21.02 19.26
N ASP A 190 14.44 20.65 18.02
CA ASP A 190 15.34 21.35 17.10
C ASP A 190 14.80 22.72 16.68
N LEU A 191 13.53 22.80 16.28
CA LEU A 191 12.84 24.05 15.94
C LEU A 191 12.77 25.00 17.15
N SER A 192 12.59 24.44 18.34
CA SER A 192 12.54 25.22 19.58
C SER A 192 13.92 25.73 20.03
N LYS A 193 15.02 25.11 19.57
CA LYS A 193 16.41 25.55 19.83
C LYS A 193 16.92 26.56 18.79
N ASN A 194 16.41 26.53 17.54
CA ASN A 194 16.86 27.43 16.47
C ASN A 194 16.46 28.90 16.76
N PRO A 195 17.41 29.85 16.80
CA PRO A 195 17.14 31.25 17.14
C PRO A 195 16.33 32.00 16.07
N CYS A 196 16.51 31.70 14.78
CA CYS A 196 15.75 32.31 13.69
C CYS A 196 14.28 31.87 13.74
N VAL A 197 14.02 30.59 14.01
CA VAL A 197 12.67 30.04 14.25
C VAL A 197 12.00 30.69 15.46
N ARG A 198 12.72 30.83 16.58
CA ARG A 198 12.22 31.52 17.78
C ARG A 198 11.87 32.98 17.48
N TRP A 199 12.74 33.69 16.78
CA TRP A 199 12.49 35.08 16.35
C TRP A 199 11.22 35.17 15.50
N GLN A 200 11.06 34.31 14.49
CA GLN A 200 9.89 34.34 13.61
C GLN A 200 8.59 34.00 14.36
N HIS A 201 8.64 33.00 15.25
CA HIS A 201 7.49 32.59 16.05
C HIS A 201 7.04 33.69 17.02
N ASN A 202 7.98 34.34 17.70
CA ASN A 202 7.69 35.42 18.66
C ASN A 202 7.17 36.69 17.98
N ASN A 203 7.62 36.98 16.75
CA ASN A 203 7.20 38.16 15.98
C ASN A 203 6.12 37.83 14.93
N TYR A 204 5.49 36.65 15.01
CA TYR A 204 4.72 36.09 13.89
C TYR A 204 3.56 36.98 13.45
N LEU A 205 2.81 37.60 14.36
CA LEU A 205 1.68 38.47 14.00
C LEU A 205 2.13 39.72 13.23
N THR A 206 3.23 40.35 13.65
CA THR A 206 3.81 41.50 12.97
C THR A 206 4.34 41.11 11.58
N LEU A 207 5.06 39.99 11.49
CA LEU A 207 5.59 39.45 10.23
C LEU A 207 4.47 39.02 9.28
N LEU A 208 3.39 38.42 9.79
CA LEU A 208 2.20 38.05 9.02
C LEU A 208 1.61 39.30 8.35
N VAL A 209 1.24 40.33 9.11
CA VAL A 209 0.57 41.53 8.55
C VAL A 209 1.52 42.29 7.61
N SER A 210 2.77 42.50 8.01
CA SER A 210 3.75 43.23 7.21
C SER A 210 4.13 42.49 5.93
N MET A 211 4.44 41.20 5.96
CA MET A 211 4.88 40.46 4.76
C MET A 211 3.70 40.05 3.85
N SER A 212 2.50 39.85 4.40
CA SER A 212 1.34 39.44 3.59
C SER A 212 0.60 40.60 2.94
N LEU A 213 0.51 41.76 3.58
CA LEU A 213 -0.22 42.93 3.04
C LEU A 213 0.70 44.15 2.92
N GLY A 214 1.50 44.46 3.95
CA GLY A 214 2.34 45.66 3.98
C GLY A 214 3.35 45.76 2.83
N VAL A 215 4.27 44.81 2.72
CA VAL A 215 5.34 44.78 1.69
C VAL A 215 4.77 44.79 0.26
N PRO A 216 3.81 43.93 -0.14
CA PRO A 216 3.28 43.99 -1.50
C PRO A 216 2.57 45.32 -1.81
N THR A 217 1.90 45.93 -0.82
CA THR A 217 1.30 47.27 -0.92
C THR A 217 2.34 48.37 -1.10
N LEU A 218 3.37 48.37 -0.24
CA LEU A 218 4.44 49.38 -0.24
C LEU A 218 5.24 49.35 -1.54
N VAL A 219 5.55 48.17 -2.08
CA VAL A 219 6.29 48.05 -3.35
C VAL A 219 5.49 48.61 -4.51
N ALA A 220 4.18 48.32 -4.60
CA ALA A 220 3.34 48.85 -5.68
C ALA A 220 3.07 50.36 -5.53
N GLY A 221 2.78 50.81 -4.31
CA GLY A 221 2.51 52.21 -3.98
C GLY A 221 3.71 53.13 -4.17
N LEU A 222 4.90 52.73 -3.69
CA LEU A 222 6.13 53.51 -3.85
C LEU A 222 6.79 53.32 -5.23
N GLY A 223 6.61 52.16 -5.87
CA GLY A 223 7.23 51.85 -7.16
C GLY A 223 6.51 52.46 -8.37
N TRP A 224 5.18 52.43 -8.39
CA TRP A 224 4.38 52.95 -9.52
C TRP A 224 3.02 53.55 -9.12
N GLY A 225 2.86 53.92 -7.84
CA GLY A 225 1.69 54.65 -7.33
C GLY A 225 0.47 53.79 -6.98
N ASP A 226 0.49 52.48 -7.21
CA ASP A 226 -0.70 51.62 -7.06
C ASP A 226 -0.84 51.02 -5.66
N TRP A 227 -1.15 51.88 -4.69
CA TRP A 227 -1.42 51.47 -3.31
C TRP A 227 -2.58 50.49 -3.19
N MET A 228 -3.68 50.75 -3.91
CA MET A 228 -4.90 49.93 -3.83
C MET A 228 -4.69 48.57 -4.51
N GLY A 229 -4.16 48.52 -5.72
CA GLY A 229 -3.85 47.24 -6.36
C GLY A 229 -2.77 46.47 -5.62
N GLY A 230 -1.80 47.15 -4.99
CA GLY A 230 -0.82 46.54 -4.11
C GLY A 230 -1.47 45.79 -2.93
N LEU A 231 -2.45 46.41 -2.28
CA LEU A 231 -3.21 45.80 -1.18
C LEU A 231 -4.15 44.69 -1.65
N PHE A 232 -4.91 44.92 -2.72
CA PHE A 232 -6.00 44.03 -3.13
C PHE A 232 -5.57 42.91 -4.06
N TYR A 233 -4.66 43.15 -5.01
CA TYR A 233 -4.15 42.11 -5.92
C TYR A 233 -2.88 41.43 -5.39
N ALA A 234 -1.83 42.19 -5.09
CA ALA A 234 -0.56 41.61 -4.59
C ALA A 234 -0.62 41.18 -3.10
N GLY A 235 -1.47 41.83 -2.30
CA GLY A 235 -1.88 41.39 -0.97
C GLY A 235 -2.96 40.31 -1.03
N ALA A 236 -4.23 40.72 -1.06
CA ALA A 236 -5.37 39.84 -0.81
C ALA A 236 -5.61 38.74 -1.86
N ALA A 237 -5.64 39.06 -3.16
CA ALA A 237 -5.88 38.06 -4.21
C ALA A 237 -4.80 36.99 -4.22
N ARG A 238 -3.53 37.41 -4.19
CA ARG A 238 -2.38 36.50 -4.15
C ARG A 238 -2.37 35.60 -2.90
N LEU A 239 -2.88 36.05 -1.74
CA LEU A 239 -3.07 35.16 -0.58
C LEU A 239 -4.01 33.99 -0.90
N VAL A 240 -5.14 34.26 -1.57
CA VAL A 240 -6.10 33.22 -1.99
C VAL A 240 -5.42 32.17 -2.86
N PHE A 241 -4.63 32.59 -3.86
CA PHE A 241 -3.89 31.67 -4.71
C PHE A 241 -2.81 30.88 -3.96
N VAL A 242 -2.08 31.49 -3.01
CA VAL A 242 -1.09 30.76 -2.18
C VAL A 242 -1.76 29.74 -1.27
N HIS A 243 -2.91 30.07 -0.67
CA HIS A 243 -3.66 29.16 0.19
C HIS A 243 -4.16 27.95 -0.59
N HIS A 244 -4.91 28.15 -1.68
CA HIS A 244 -5.38 27.03 -2.50
C HIS A 244 -4.24 26.22 -3.14
N SER A 245 -3.13 26.87 -3.50
CA SER A 245 -1.92 26.19 -3.97
C SER A 245 -1.37 25.22 -2.91
N THR A 246 -1.24 25.62 -1.64
CA THR A 246 -0.80 24.68 -0.59
C THR A 246 -1.87 23.64 -0.26
N PHE A 247 -3.14 24.00 -0.27
CA PHE A 247 -4.25 23.08 0.03
C PHE A 247 -4.40 21.97 -1.03
N CYS A 248 -4.00 22.23 -2.28
CA CYS A 248 -3.87 21.20 -3.32
C CYS A 248 -2.80 20.15 -3.01
N VAL A 249 -1.81 20.42 -2.13
CA VAL A 249 -0.89 19.37 -1.67
C VAL A 249 -1.67 18.37 -0.82
N ASN A 250 -2.36 18.85 0.21
CA ASN A 250 -3.13 18.00 1.13
C ASN A 250 -4.30 17.25 0.46
N SER A 251 -4.91 17.81 -0.59
CA SER A 251 -6.04 17.15 -1.28
C SER A 251 -5.66 16.56 -2.63
N LEU A 252 -5.34 17.38 -3.64
CA LEU A 252 -5.11 16.93 -5.00
C LEU A 252 -3.95 15.93 -5.10
N ALA A 253 -2.90 16.10 -4.30
CA ALA A 253 -1.75 15.20 -4.27
C ALA A 253 -1.98 13.87 -3.52
N HIS A 254 -3.17 13.65 -2.93
CA HIS A 254 -3.59 12.36 -2.37
C HIS A 254 -4.67 11.67 -3.23
N TRP A 255 -5.25 12.38 -4.20
CA TRP A 255 -6.38 11.90 -5.01
C TRP A 255 -6.02 11.69 -6.48
N LEU A 256 -5.15 12.53 -7.06
CA LEU A 256 -4.81 12.52 -8.48
C LEU A 256 -3.35 12.16 -8.70
N GLY A 257 -3.10 11.10 -9.48
CA GLY A 257 -1.76 10.67 -9.91
C GLY A 257 -1.41 9.22 -9.62
N GLU A 258 -0.15 8.91 -9.86
CA GLU A 258 0.44 7.57 -9.78
C GLU A 258 1.12 7.32 -8.43
N THR A 259 1.37 6.05 -8.11
CA THR A 259 2.14 5.61 -6.92
C THR A 259 3.43 4.88 -7.32
N PRO A 260 4.42 5.57 -7.93
CA PRO A 260 5.60 4.93 -8.50
C PRO A 260 6.65 4.42 -7.49
N PHE A 261 6.50 4.69 -6.19
CA PHE A 261 7.47 4.31 -5.15
C PHE A 261 6.91 3.47 -3.99
N ASP A 262 5.65 3.69 -3.60
CA ASP A 262 4.87 2.90 -2.63
C ASP A 262 3.37 3.17 -2.83
N ASN A 263 2.49 2.18 -2.63
CA ASN A 263 1.04 2.33 -2.71
C ASN A 263 0.32 2.12 -1.37
N LYS A 264 1.07 1.90 -0.27
CA LYS A 264 0.54 1.73 1.09
C LYS A 264 -0.25 2.92 1.62
N HIS A 265 0.05 4.13 1.11
CA HIS A 265 -0.53 5.39 1.54
C HIS A 265 -1.09 6.16 0.34
N THR A 266 -2.02 7.09 0.61
CA THR A 266 -2.70 7.88 -0.43
C THR A 266 -1.86 8.88 -1.27
N PRO A 267 -0.67 9.38 -0.86
CA PRO A 267 0.13 10.33 -1.65
C PRO A 267 0.47 9.85 -3.07
N LYS A 268 0.35 10.74 -4.04
CA LYS A 268 0.47 10.49 -5.49
C LYS A 268 1.44 11.46 -6.17
N ASP A 269 2.09 10.97 -7.23
CA ASP A 269 2.91 11.78 -8.13
C ASP A 269 2.07 12.26 -9.32
N HIS A 270 1.98 13.58 -9.54
CA HIS A 270 1.27 14.13 -10.68
C HIS A 270 1.77 15.52 -11.14
N PHE A 271 1.96 15.68 -12.46
CA PHE A 271 2.51 16.90 -13.05
C PHE A 271 1.61 18.14 -12.88
N ILE A 272 0.30 18.03 -13.09
CA ILE A 272 -0.62 19.17 -12.91
C ILE A 272 -0.63 19.62 -11.46
N THR A 273 -0.57 18.65 -10.53
CA THR A 273 -0.43 18.94 -9.09
C THR A 273 0.87 19.71 -8.85
N ALA A 274 2.01 19.23 -9.36
CA ALA A 274 3.28 19.94 -9.22
C ALA A 274 3.26 21.36 -9.81
N LEU A 275 2.53 21.61 -10.90
CA LEU A 275 2.37 22.95 -11.48
C LEU A 275 1.60 23.89 -10.52
N VAL A 276 0.46 23.46 -9.98
CA VAL A 276 -0.37 24.29 -9.09
C VAL A 276 0.17 24.38 -7.66
N THR A 277 1.13 23.54 -7.26
CA THR A 277 1.74 23.52 -5.93
C THR A 277 3.22 23.93 -5.89
N VAL A 278 3.71 24.63 -6.93
CA VAL A 278 5.10 25.18 -6.97
C VAL A 278 6.17 24.08 -6.82
N GLY A 279 5.90 22.90 -7.40
CA GLY A 279 6.79 21.73 -7.42
C GLY A 279 6.47 20.63 -6.42
N GLU A 280 5.50 20.80 -5.52
CA GLU A 280 5.27 19.86 -4.42
C GLU A 280 4.47 18.60 -4.80
N GLY A 281 3.87 18.56 -5.99
CA GLY A 281 2.96 17.49 -6.43
C GLY A 281 3.59 16.17 -6.88
N TYR A 282 4.89 15.97 -6.70
CA TYR A 282 5.51 14.63 -6.72
C TYR A 282 5.48 14.07 -5.30
N HIS A 283 4.26 13.79 -4.83
CA HIS A 283 3.97 13.61 -3.41
C HIS A 283 4.15 12.17 -2.95
N ASN A 284 4.06 11.19 -3.86
CA ASN A 284 4.41 9.80 -3.58
C ASN A 284 5.92 9.67 -3.33
N PHE A 285 6.75 10.29 -4.18
CA PHE A 285 8.19 10.39 -3.91
C PHE A 285 8.46 11.08 -2.57
N HIS A 286 7.79 12.20 -2.33
CA HIS A 286 7.99 13.00 -1.13
C HIS A 286 7.66 12.24 0.16
N HIS A 287 6.55 11.51 0.22
CA HIS A 287 6.19 10.72 1.39
C HIS A 287 7.12 9.52 1.62
N GLN A 288 7.61 8.90 0.55
CA GLN A 288 8.53 7.77 0.66
C GLN A 288 9.97 8.19 1.03
N PHE A 289 10.41 9.36 0.56
CA PHE A 289 11.79 9.84 0.74
C PHE A 289 11.85 11.26 1.33
N PRO A 290 11.21 11.51 2.50
CA PRO A 290 10.93 12.87 2.98
C PRO A 290 12.17 13.72 3.32
N MET A 291 13.35 13.11 3.48
CA MET A 291 14.60 13.85 3.71
C MET A 291 15.30 14.33 2.43
N ASP A 292 14.87 13.92 1.23
CA ASP A 292 15.44 14.43 -0.02
C ASP A 292 15.05 15.91 -0.22
N PHE A 293 15.97 16.75 -0.71
CA PHE A 293 15.66 18.17 -0.96
C PHE A 293 14.84 18.38 -2.26
N ARG A 294 14.61 17.31 -3.03
CA ARG A 294 13.80 17.28 -4.26
C ARG A 294 12.47 16.61 -3.94
N ASN A 295 11.36 17.13 -4.45
CA ASN A 295 10.18 16.28 -4.66
C ASN A 295 10.28 15.63 -6.04
N ALA A 296 10.81 16.34 -7.03
CA ALA A 296 10.95 15.81 -8.38
C ALA A 296 12.40 15.40 -8.69
N ILE A 297 12.67 14.08 -8.73
CA ILE A 297 14.03 13.54 -8.87
C ILE A 297 14.68 13.76 -10.24
N LYS A 298 13.89 13.78 -11.32
CA LYS A 298 14.42 13.95 -12.69
C LYS A 298 14.71 15.44 -12.94
N TRP A 299 15.70 15.72 -13.78
CA TRP A 299 16.15 17.09 -14.04
C TRP A 299 15.07 17.96 -14.70
N TYR A 300 14.27 17.37 -15.59
CA TYR A 300 13.22 18.03 -16.38
C TYR A 300 11.86 18.13 -15.67
N GLN A 301 11.65 17.39 -14.58
CA GLN A 301 10.39 17.47 -13.83
C GLN A 301 10.32 18.82 -13.09
N TYR A 302 9.18 19.48 -13.23
CA TYR A 302 8.89 20.80 -12.66
C TYR A 302 8.96 20.78 -11.13
N ASP A 303 10.02 21.36 -10.59
CA ASP A 303 10.22 21.58 -9.16
C ASP A 303 11.09 22.84 -9.01
N PRO A 304 10.48 24.04 -9.09
CA PRO A 304 11.20 25.31 -8.97
C PRO A 304 11.88 25.45 -7.61
N THR A 305 11.33 24.84 -6.56
CA THR A 305 11.91 24.78 -5.22
C THR A 305 13.27 24.05 -5.22
N LYS A 306 13.39 22.90 -5.90
CA LYS A 306 14.66 22.19 -6.13
C LYS A 306 15.69 23.07 -6.82
N TRP A 307 15.30 23.79 -7.89
CA TRP A 307 16.21 24.66 -8.62
C TRP A 307 16.63 25.89 -7.79
N PHE A 308 15.72 26.46 -7.00
CA PHE A 308 16.03 27.53 -6.04
C PHE A 308 17.05 27.06 -4.98
N ILE A 309 16.79 25.94 -4.29
CA ILE A 309 17.70 25.39 -3.27
C ILE A 309 19.08 25.06 -3.88
N TRP A 310 19.11 24.47 -5.08
CA TRP A 310 20.36 24.19 -5.80
C TRP A 310 21.12 25.47 -6.17
N THR A 311 20.41 26.53 -6.57
CA THR A 311 21.02 27.84 -6.86
C THR A 311 21.58 28.48 -5.59
N MET A 312 20.83 28.44 -4.49
CA MET A 312 21.30 28.89 -3.16
C MET A 312 22.54 28.11 -2.70
N TYR A 313 22.64 26.82 -3.03
CA TYR A 313 23.83 26.01 -2.79
C TYR A 313 25.02 26.48 -3.64
N LYS A 314 24.81 26.76 -4.94
CA LYS A 314 25.87 27.25 -5.83
C LYS A 314 26.43 28.61 -5.42
N VAL A 315 25.63 29.49 -4.81
CA VAL A 315 26.09 30.78 -4.26
C VAL A 315 26.52 30.72 -2.78
N GLY A 316 26.62 29.52 -2.18
CA GLY A 316 27.09 29.33 -0.81
C GLY A 316 26.10 29.69 0.32
N LEU A 317 24.85 30.05 -0.02
CA LEU A 317 23.79 30.35 0.97
C LEU A 317 23.10 29.10 1.51
N ALA A 318 23.21 27.96 0.81
CA ALA A 318 22.78 26.65 1.27
C ALA A 318 23.94 25.63 1.24
N SER A 319 23.84 24.55 2.02
CA SER A 319 24.81 23.46 2.06
C SER A 319 24.15 22.13 2.46
N HIS A 320 24.87 21.02 2.36
CA HIS A 320 24.40 19.70 2.82
C HIS A 320 23.05 19.26 2.23
N LEU A 321 22.84 19.49 0.92
CA LEU A 321 21.65 19.06 0.19
C LEU A 321 21.55 17.53 0.20
N LYS A 322 20.64 17.00 1.02
CA LYS A 322 20.43 15.56 1.17
C LYS A 322 19.69 15.01 -0.04
N LYS A 323 20.22 13.91 -0.59
CA LYS A 323 19.54 13.09 -1.57
C LYS A 323 19.41 11.68 -1.02
N PHE A 324 18.30 11.01 -1.28
CA PHE A 324 18.22 9.57 -1.04
C PHE A 324 19.14 8.82 -2.02
N PRO A 325 19.77 7.71 -1.63
CA PRO A 325 20.61 6.94 -2.55
C PRO A 325 19.79 6.39 -3.72
N ASP A 326 20.26 6.60 -4.95
CA ASP A 326 19.54 6.22 -6.18
C ASP A 326 19.16 4.72 -6.23
N ASN A 327 19.95 3.86 -5.57
CA ASN A 327 19.64 2.43 -5.44
C ASN A 327 18.36 2.16 -4.65
N GLU A 328 18.13 2.86 -3.54
CA GLU A 328 16.94 2.68 -2.70
C GLU A 328 15.69 3.26 -3.38
N ILE A 329 15.86 4.36 -4.13
CA ILE A 329 14.80 4.92 -5.00
C ILE A 329 14.41 3.90 -6.08
N ARG A 330 15.39 3.29 -6.77
CA ARG A 330 15.16 2.27 -7.81
C ARG A 330 14.52 1.01 -7.26
N LYS A 331 14.88 0.58 -6.04
CA LYS A 331 14.24 -0.55 -5.35
C LYS A 331 12.74 -0.33 -5.20
N GLY A 332 12.29 0.83 -4.72
CA GLY A 332 10.86 1.14 -4.61
C GLY A 332 10.13 1.07 -5.95
N GLN A 333 10.72 1.65 -7.00
CA GLN A 333 10.19 1.58 -8.37
C GLN A 333 10.13 0.14 -8.92
N TYR A 334 11.15 -0.68 -8.63
CA TYR A 334 11.21 -2.08 -9.04
C TYR A 334 10.10 -2.89 -8.35
N THR A 335 9.92 -2.70 -7.05
CA THR A 335 8.84 -3.32 -6.28
C THR A 335 7.46 -2.98 -6.83
N MET A 336 7.21 -1.70 -7.12
CA MET A 336 5.90 -1.30 -7.65
C MET A 336 5.63 -1.89 -9.03
N LYS A 337 6.66 -2.05 -9.86
CA LYS A 337 6.54 -2.78 -11.13
C LYS A 337 6.31 -4.27 -10.94
N LEU A 338 6.97 -4.92 -9.97
CA LEU A 338 6.72 -6.33 -9.67
C LEU A 338 5.28 -6.56 -9.19
N GLN A 339 4.76 -5.69 -8.32
CA GLN A 339 3.38 -5.76 -7.88
C GLN A 339 2.41 -5.57 -9.06
N GLN A 340 2.61 -4.56 -9.91
CA GLN A 340 1.80 -4.35 -11.12
C GLN A 340 1.86 -5.55 -12.09
N LEU A 341 3.03 -6.17 -12.25
CA LEU A 341 3.19 -7.37 -13.09
C LEU A 341 2.52 -8.61 -12.49
N ALA A 342 2.42 -8.71 -11.17
CA ALA A 342 1.72 -9.80 -10.50
C ALA A 342 0.20 -9.60 -10.53
N GLU A 343 -0.28 -8.39 -10.26
CA GLU A 343 -1.70 -8.01 -10.42
C GLU A 343 -2.17 -8.27 -11.86
N PHE A 344 -1.39 -7.85 -12.87
CA PHE A 344 -1.66 -8.19 -14.28
C PHE A 344 -1.49 -9.69 -14.57
N GLY A 345 -0.62 -10.38 -13.84
CA GLY A 345 -0.42 -11.83 -13.94
C GLY A 345 -1.61 -12.64 -13.44
N GLU A 346 -2.41 -12.11 -12.51
CA GLU A 346 -3.66 -12.72 -12.02
C GLU A 346 -4.81 -12.59 -13.03
N GLU A 347 -4.75 -11.63 -13.96
CA GLU A 347 -5.71 -11.49 -15.07
C GLU A 347 -5.44 -12.47 -16.24
N ILE A 348 -4.26 -13.11 -16.26
CA ILE A 348 -3.83 -14.02 -17.33
C ILE A 348 -4.14 -15.48 -16.94
N GLU A 349 -4.78 -16.22 -17.85
CA GLU A 349 -4.91 -17.67 -17.71
C GLU A 349 -3.57 -18.34 -18.03
N TRP A 350 -3.00 -19.03 -17.03
CA TRP A 350 -1.72 -19.74 -17.13
C TRP A 350 -1.94 -21.25 -17.31
N PRO A 351 -1.01 -21.96 -17.98
CA PRO A 351 -1.12 -23.40 -18.15
C PRO A 351 -1.00 -24.12 -16.80
N LYS A 352 -1.64 -25.29 -16.70
CA LYS A 352 -1.54 -26.16 -15.51
C LYS A 352 -0.07 -26.41 -15.14
N HIS A 353 0.23 -26.31 -13.85
CA HIS A 353 1.56 -26.58 -13.35
C HIS A 353 1.92 -28.06 -13.57
N SER A 354 3.19 -28.37 -13.81
CA SER A 354 3.64 -29.74 -14.14
C SER A 354 3.29 -30.76 -13.05
N ASN A 355 3.24 -30.33 -11.80
CA ASN A 355 2.93 -31.18 -10.65
C ASN A 355 1.44 -31.52 -10.53
N ASP A 356 0.56 -30.79 -11.22
CA ASP A 356 -0.90 -30.97 -11.20
C ASP A 356 -1.38 -31.81 -12.38
N LEU A 357 -0.47 -32.16 -13.29
CA LEU A 357 -0.73 -32.99 -14.45
C LEU A 357 -0.53 -34.48 -14.10
N PRO A 358 -1.40 -35.39 -14.56
CA PRO A 358 -1.20 -36.82 -14.36
C PRO A 358 0.06 -37.29 -15.09
N VAL A 359 0.80 -38.21 -14.46
CA VAL A 359 1.87 -38.97 -15.12
C VAL A 359 1.22 -40.11 -15.89
N ILE A 360 1.49 -40.19 -17.19
CA ILE A 360 0.87 -41.13 -18.14
C ILE A 360 1.97 -41.97 -18.79
N SER A 361 1.78 -43.28 -18.90
CA SER A 361 2.75 -44.14 -19.59
C SER A 361 2.69 -43.94 -21.11
N TRP A 362 3.76 -44.31 -21.83
CA TRP A 362 3.75 -44.30 -23.30
C TRP A 362 2.65 -45.19 -23.90
N GLU A 363 2.31 -46.31 -23.24
CA GLU A 363 1.29 -47.25 -23.72
C GLU A 363 -0.12 -46.68 -23.57
N ASP A 364 -0.38 -45.98 -22.48
CA ASP A 364 -1.64 -45.26 -22.23
C ASP A 364 -1.77 -44.08 -23.19
N PHE A 365 -0.69 -43.29 -23.37
CA PHE A 365 -0.62 -42.21 -24.35
C PHE A 365 -0.93 -42.72 -25.77
N GLN A 366 -0.30 -43.80 -26.22
CA GLN A 366 -0.57 -44.44 -27.51
C GLN A 366 -2.02 -44.96 -27.63
N THR A 367 -2.61 -45.39 -26.53
CA THR A 367 -3.98 -45.91 -26.50
C THR A 367 -5.02 -44.80 -26.55
N GLU A 368 -4.84 -43.74 -25.76
CA GLU A 368 -5.70 -42.55 -25.79
C GLU A 368 -5.57 -41.77 -27.11
N SER A 369 -4.39 -41.77 -27.74
CA SER A 369 -4.16 -41.12 -29.05
C SER A 369 -4.99 -41.70 -30.19
N LYS A 370 -5.64 -42.85 -30.00
CA LYS A 370 -6.58 -43.46 -30.98
C LYS A 370 -7.97 -42.82 -30.94
N THR A 371 -8.33 -42.16 -29.84
CA THR A 371 -9.66 -41.55 -29.63
C THR A 371 -9.60 -40.04 -29.44
N ARG A 372 -8.45 -39.50 -29.01
CA ARG A 372 -8.16 -38.07 -28.83
C ARG A 372 -6.95 -37.70 -29.65
N ALA A 373 -6.87 -36.46 -30.15
CA ALA A 373 -5.70 -36.01 -30.88
C ALA A 373 -4.60 -35.55 -29.90
N LEU A 374 -3.85 -36.51 -29.36
CA LEU A 374 -2.75 -36.25 -28.44
C LEU A 374 -1.39 -36.23 -29.14
N VAL A 375 -0.52 -35.33 -28.73
CA VAL A 375 0.88 -35.22 -29.20
C VAL A 375 1.82 -35.03 -28.02
N ALA A 376 2.91 -35.80 -27.95
CA ALA A 376 3.95 -35.62 -26.96
C ALA A 376 4.97 -34.57 -27.46
N ILE A 377 5.25 -33.55 -26.65
CA ILE A 377 6.27 -32.53 -26.94
C ILE A 377 7.00 -32.20 -25.63
N HIS A 378 8.32 -32.41 -25.61
CA HIS A 378 9.20 -32.13 -24.47
C HIS A 378 8.69 -32.75 -23.16
N GLY A 379 8.28 -34.03 -23.23
CA GLY A 379 7.77 -34.79 -22.08
C GLY A 379 6.38 -34.39 -21.56
N PHE A 380 5.71 -33.44 -22.20
CA PHE A 380 4.31 -33.12 -21.92
C PHE A 380 3.40 -33.67 -23.01
N ILE A 381 2.26 -34.23 -22.61
CA ILE A 381 1.21 -34.69 -23.51
C ILE A 381 0.21 -33.55 -23.68
N HIS A 382 -0.04 -33.17 -24.94
CA HIS A 382 -0.92 -32.08 -25.31
C HIS A 382 -2.12 -32.62 -26.07
N ASP A 383 -3.33 -32.20 -25.69
CA ASP A 383 -4.55 -32.48 -26.45
C ASP A 383 -4.80 -31.33 -27.43
N VAL A 384 -4.47 -31.57 -28.70
CA VAL A 384 -4.57 -30.58 -29.78
C VAL A 384 -5.88 -30.71 -30.56
N SER A 385 -6.85 -31.50 -30.07
CA SER A 385 -8.11 -31.79 -30.78
C SER A 385 -8.89 -30.56 -31.20
N SER A 386 -8.85 -29.47 -30.41
CA SER A 386 -9.51 -28.20 -30.71
C SER A 386 -8.70 -27.24 -31.57
N PHE A 387 -7.40 -27.50 -31.81
CA PHE A 387 -6.47 -26.56 -32.46
C PHE A 387 -5.95 -27.04 -33.83
N ILE A 388 -6.10 -28.32 -34.15
CA ILE A 388 -5.55 -28.92 -35.38
C ILE A 388 -5.92 -28.14 -36.65
N ASP A 389 -7.19 -27.78 -36.83
CA ASP A 389 -7.65 -27.14 -38.06
C ASP A 389 -7.34 -25.62 -38.10
N ASP A 390 -7.06 -25.01 -36.94
CA ASP A 390 -6.60 -23.61 -36.79
C ASP A 390 -5.07 -23.47 -36.84
N HIS A 391 -4.31 -24.58 -36.87
CA HIS A 391 -2.86 -24.56 -36.89
C HIS A 391 -2.31 -23.83 -38.14
N PRO A 392 -1.53 -22.74 -38.00
CA PRO A 392 -1.10 -21.92 -39.15
C PRO A 392 -0.23 -22.65 -40.19
N GLY A 393 0.50 -23.70 -39.80
CA GLY A 393 1.23 -24.57 -40.72
C GLY A 393 0.35 -25.61 -41.44
N GLY A 394 -0.96 -25.59 -41.19
CA GLY A 394 -1.95 -26.51 -41.74
C GLY A 394 -2.15 -27.78 -40.92
N ALA A 395 -3.40 -28.24 -40.86
CA ALA A 395 -3.84 -29.41 -40.11
C ALA A 395 -3.10 -30.71 -40.46
N ASN A 396 -2.66 -30.86 -41.73
CA ASN A 396 -2.02 -32.08 -42.22
C ASN A 396 -0.65 -32.36 -41.58
N LEU A 397 0.04 -31.34 -41.07
CA LEU A 397 1.30 -31.54 -40.34
C LEU A 397 1.02 -32.10 -38.94
N VAL A 398 0.04 -31.53 -38.22
CA VAL A 398 -0.34 -31.95 -36.87
C VAL A 398 -0.99 -33.35 -36.88
N LYS A 399 -1.86 -33.64 -37.88
CA LYS A 399 -2.51 -34.95 -38.03
C LYS A 399 -1.50 -36.11 -38.24
N ARG A 400 -0.29 -35.83 -38.73
CA ARG A 400 0.79 -36.82 -38.88
C ARG A 400 1.55 -37.11 -37.59
N THR A 401 1.47 -36.23 -36.59
CA THR A 401 2.18 -36.36 -35.31
C THR A 401 1.31 -36.84 -34.15
N ILE A 402 0.01 -37.10 -34.39
CA ILE A 402 -0.89 -37.68 -33.38
C ILE A 402 -0.35 -39.04 -32.93
N GLY A 403 -0.25 -39.26 -31.62
CA GLY A 403 0.34 -40.48 -31.05
C GLY A 403 1.85 -40.60 -31.26
N THR A 404 2.57 -39.50 -31.45
CA THR A 404 4.04 -39.51 -31.58
C THR A 404 4.68 -38.42 -30.73
N ASP A 405 6.00 -38.53 -30.54
CA ASP A 405 6.82 -37.44 -30.01
C ASP A 405 7.20 -36.48 -31.14
N ALA A 406 6.66 -35.27 -31.09
CA ALA A 406 6.88 -34.21 -32.07
C ALA A 406 7.93 -33.18 -31.63
N THR A 407 8.68 -33.42 -30.54
CA THR A 407 9.64 -32.47 -29.96
C THR A 407 10.62 -31.94 -31.00
N VAL A 408 11.26 -32.84 -31.77
CA VAL A 408 12.24 -32.43 -32.80
C VAL A 408 11.59 -31.56 -33.88
N ALA A 409 10.36 -31.88 -34.30
CA ALA A 409 9.66 -31.09 -35.32
C ALA A 409 9.26 -29.69 -34.81
N PHE A 410 8.91 -29.57 -33.52
CA PHE A 410 8.45 -28.34 -32.89
C PHE A 410 9.58 -27.37 -32.49
N PHE A 411 10.75 -27.90 -32.13
CA PHE A 411 11.94 -27.12 -31.74
C PHE A 411 12.96 -26.99 -32.90
N GLY A 412 12.49 -26.61 -34.09
CA GLY A 412 13.37 -26.23 -35.20
C GLY A 412 13.83 -27.35 -36.15
N GLY A 413 13.51 -28.62 -35.89
CA GLY A 413 13.77 -29.72 -36.84
C GLY A 413 12.82 -29.73 -38.06
N VAL A 414 11.67 -29.07 -37.96
CA VAL A 414 10.78 -28.74 -39.10
C VAL A 414 10.41 -27.26 -39.08
N TYR A 415 10.02 -26.73 -37.92
CA TYR A 415 9.77 -25.32 -37.72
C TYR A 415 10.18 -24.90 -36.31
N ASP A 416 10.82 -23.75 -36.16
CA ASP A 416 11.18 -23.19 -34.84
C ASP A 416 10.04 -22.29 -34.36
N HIS A 417 9.27 -22.78 -33.39
CA HIS A 417 8.01 -22.15 -33.01
C HIS A 417 8.24 -20.88 -32.17
N SER A 418 7.38 -19.87 -32.37
CA SER A 418 7.49 -18.61 -31.62
C SER A 418 7.03 -18.77 -30.16
N ASN A 419 7.50 -17.91 -29.25
CA ASN A 419 7.07 -17.90 -27.85
C ASN A 419 5.54 -17.92 -27.68
N ALA A 420 4.78 -17.29 -28.59
CA ALA A 420 3.32 -17.34 -28.57
C ALA A 420 2.76 -18.76 -28.84
N ALA A 421 3.35 -19.50 -29.78
CA ALA A 421 2.99 -20.89 -30.04
C ALA A 421 3.42 -21.82 -28.88
N HIS A 422 4.57 -21.58 -28.24
CA HIS A 422 4.96 -22.28 -27.01
C HIS A 422 3.96 -22.05 -25.86
N ASN A 423 3.52 -20.80 -25.67
CA ASN A 423 2.52 -20.46 -24.64
C ASN A 423 1.17 -21.13 -24.93
N LEU A 424 0.67 -21.05 -26.17
CA LEU A 424 -0.58 -21.68 -26.58
C LEU A 424 -0.51 -23.21 -26.45
N LEU A 425 0.60 -23.83 -26.84
CA LEU A 425 0.82 -25.27 -26.67
C LEU A 425 0.76 -25.66 -25.19
N ALA A 426 1.36 -24.88 -24.29
CA ALA A 426 1.33 -25.17 -22.86
C ALA A 426 -0.10 -25.18 -22.27
N MET A 427 -1.03 -24.38 -22.81
CA MET A 427 -2.44 -24.40 -22.39
C MET A 427 -3.15 -25.73 -22.71
N MET A 428 -2.67 -26.46 -23.73
CA MET A 428 -3.24 -27.74 -24.18
C MET A 428 -2.70 -28.95 -23.40
N ARG A 429 -1.92 -28.75 -22.33
CA ARG A 429 -1.34 -29.85 -21.53
C ARG A 429 -2.40 -30.65 -20.79
N VAL A 430 -2.36 -31.96 -20.96
CA VAL A 430 -3.25 -32.93 -20.29
C VAL A 430 -2.51 -33.99 -19.46
N GLY A 431 -1.19 -34.13 -19.61
CA GLY A 431 -0.39 -35.04 -18.81
C GLY A 431 1.13 -34.81 -18.96
N VAL A 432 1.91 -35.49 -18.12
CA VAL A 432 3.36 -35.64 -18.24
C VAL A 432 3.64 -37.08 -18.67
N LEU A 433 4.51 -37.28 -19.65
CA LEU A 433 4.92 -38.61 -20.08
C LEU A 433 5.90 -39.21 -19.07
N ASP A 434 5.63 -40.43 -18.59
CA ASP A 434 6.57 -41.16 -17.72
C ASP A 434 7.92 -41.38 -18.40
N GLY A 435 9.01 -41.16 -17.67
CA GLY A 435 10.37 -41.11 -18.21
C GLY A 435 10.71 -39.87 -19.06
N GLY A 436 9.74 -38.97 -19.33
CA GLY A 436 9.95 -37.67 -19.98
C GLY A 436 10.15 -37.67 -21.50
N MET A 437 10.45 -38.81 -22.13
CA MET A 437 10.47 -39.04 -23.59
C MET A 437 10.23 -40.54 -23.88
N GLU A 438 10.02 -40.94 -25.13
CA GLU A 438 10.05 -42.36 -25.49
C GLU A 438 11.46 -42.93 -25.25
N VAL A 439 11.61 -43.78 -24.23
CA VAL A 439 12.90 -44.38 -23.86
C VAL A 439 13.14 -45.66 -24.66
N GLU A 440 14.13 -45.66 -25.55
CA GLU A 440 14.49 -46.82 -26.38
C GLU A 440 14.81 -48.10 -25.58
N SER A 441 15.37 -47.99 -24.37
CA SER A 441 15.57 -49.17 -23.50
C SER A 441 14.25 -49.75 -22.98
N LEU A 442 13.23 -48.93 -22.71
CA LEU A 442 11.90 -49.40 -22.33
C LEU A 442 11.17 -50.04 -23.53
N LYS A 443 11.40 -49.54 -24.75
CA LYS A 443 10.90 -50.14 -26.00
C LYS A 443 11.48 -51.55 -26.26
N LEU A 444 12.75 -51.75 -25.95
CA LEU A 444 13.41 -53.06 -25.96
C LEU A 444 12.96 -53.96 -24.79
N GLN A 445 12.73 -53.41 -23.59
CA GLN A 445 12.21 -54.19 -22.47
C GLN A 445 10.75 -54.61 -22.67
N ARG A 446 9.89 -53.76 -23.27
CA ARG A 446 8.50 -54.07 -23.63
C ARG A 446 8.36 -55.27 -24.54
N SER A 447 9.28 -55.41 -25.50
CA SER A 447 9.31 -56.56 -26.41
C SER A 447 9.74 -57.86 -25.71
N ALA A 448 10.32 -57.78 -24.50
CA ALA A 448 10.64 -58.93 -23.65
C ALA A 448 9.63 -59.16 -22.50
N SER A 449 8.98 -58.11 -21.97
CA SER A 449 8.09 -58.21 -20.81
C SER A 449 6.65 -58.62 -21.15
N SER A 450 6.26 -58.57 -22.43
CA SER A 450 5.05 -59.25 -22.93
C SER A 450 5.10 -60.77 -22.74
N GLU A 451 6.29 -61.37 -22.55
CA GLU A 451 6.45 -62.79 -22.23
C GLU A 451 6.38 -63.11 -20.72
N SER A 452 6.56 -62.12 -19.84
CA SER A 452 6.80 -62.35 -18.40
C SER A 452 5.61 -62.07 -17.46
N LEU A 453 4.48 -61.58 -17.96
CA LEU A 453 3.29 -61.21 -17.14
C LEU A 453 2.45 -62.41 -16.65
N VAL A 454 3.02 -63.63 -16.63
CA VAL A 454 2.32 -64.87 -16.25
C VAL A 454 2.48 -65.22 -14.75
N SER A 455 3.43 -64.62 -14.01
CA SER A 455 3.76 -65.06 -12.64
C SER A 455 3.62 -63.98 -11.54
N SER A 456 2.58 -64.16 -10.73
CA SER A 456 2.47 -63.88 -9.27
C SER A 456 2.53 -62.45 -8.73
N ALA A 457 1.53 -62.13 -7.90
CA ALA A 457 1.43 -60.98 -6.99
C ALA A 457 1.13 -61.45 -5.53
N SER A 458 1.09 -60.52 -4.56
CA SER A 458 0.84 -60.74 -3.09
C SER A 458 2.03 -61.36 -2.32
N ASP A 459 2.35 -61.14 -1.02
CA ASP A 459 1.94 -60.26 0.12
C ASP A 459 3.20 -60.07 1.06
N GLY A 460 3.26 -59.39 2.23
CA GLY A 460 2.29 -58.79 3.18
C GLY A 460 2.99 -58.07 4.38
N ALA A 461 2.42 -58.08 5.60
CA ALA A 461 2.95 -57.40 6.82
C ALA A 461 2.52 -58.15 8.14
N SER A 462 2.80 -57.79 9.42
CA SER A 462 3.43 -56.64 10.13
C SER A 462 3.81 -57.06 11.60
N SER A 463 4.56 -56.25 12.40
CA SER A 463 4.46 -56.27 13.91
C SER A 463 5.23 -55.17 14.68
N ALA A 464 4.67 -54.68 15.80
CA ALA A 464 5.30 -54.11 17.03
C ALA A 464 4.21 -53.49 17.96
N SER A 465 3.87 -54.09 19.11
CA SER A 465 4.33 -53.80 20.51
C SER A 465 3.76 -52.53 21.20
N SER A 466 3.24 -52.68 22.43
CA SER A 466 2.37 -51.74 23.16
C SER A 466 2.97 -51.08 24.41
N VAL A 467 2.50 -49.87 24.77
CA VAL A 467 2.75 -49.18 26.07
C VAL A 467 1.44 -48.60 26.62
N SER A 468 1.30 -48.45 27.95
CA SER A 468 0.02 -48.22 28.64
C SER A 468 -0.47 -46.76 28.68
N VAL A 469 -1.80 -46.58 28.62
CA VAL A 469 -2.50 -45.31 28.38
C VAL A 469 -2.54 -44.36 29.60
N GLN A 470 -2.29 -44.86 30.81
CA GLN A 470 -2.52 -44.11 32.06
C GLN A 470 -1.54 -42.94 32.30
N SER A 471 -0.41 -42.88 31.60
CA SER A 471 0.56 -41.77 31.69
C SER A 471 0.19 -40.56 30.83
N LEU A 472 -0.59 -40.74 29.76
CA LEU A 472 -0.83 -39.69 28.77
C LEU A 472 -1.89 -38.68 29.23
N TYR A 473 -2.94 -39.12 29.92
CA TYR A 473 -4.01 -38.23 30.36
C TYR A 473 -3.54 -37.16 31.37
N SER A 474 -2.63 -37.52 32.29
CA SER A 474 -2.06 -36.58 33.25
C SER A 474 -1.06 -35.61 32.64
N GLU A 475 -0.35 -35.99 31.57
CA GLU A 475 0.49 -35.06 30.81
C GLU A 475 -0.34 -34.05 30.01
N VAL A 476 -1.43 -34.47 29.37
CA VAL A 476 -2.30 -33.57 28.58
C VAL A 476 -2.90 -32.46 29.46
N GLU A 477 -3.45 -32.82 30.61
CA GLU A 477 -4.07 -31.87 31.56
C GLU A 477 -3.03 -30.94 32.20
N ALA A 478 -1.79 -31.41 32.41
CA ALA A 478 -0.67 -30.61 32.87
C ALA A 478 -0.11 -29.66 31.78
N ILE A 479 -0.19 -30.03 30.50
CA ILE A 479 0.18 -29.17 29.36
C ILE A 479 -0.89 -28.10 29.14
N GLU A 480 -2.17 -28.44 29.31
CA GLU A 480 -3.28 -27.48 29.15
C GLU A 480 -3.24 -26.34 30.18
N ASN A 481 -2.98 -26.67 31.44
CA ASN A 481 -2.88 -25.69 32.52
C ASN A 481 -1.55 -24.88 32.52
N ARG A 482 -0.60 -25.22 31.63
CA ARG A 482 0.68 -24.49 31.47
C ARG A 482 0.76 -23.63 30.20
N ARG A 483 -0.36 -23.48 29.47
CA ARG A 483 -0.41 -22.69 28.23
C ARG A 483 -0.01 -21.22 28.48
N PRO A 484 0.98 -20.66 27.78
CA PRO A 484 1.08 -19.21 27.65
C PRO A 484 -0.13 -18.71 26.85
N ALA A 485 -0.77 -17.63 27.29
CA ALA A 485 -2.00 -17.11 26.68
C ALA A 485 -1.84 -16.78 25.17
N TYR A 486 -0.60 -16.46 24.76
CA TYR A 486 -0.23 -16.20 23.38
C TYR A 486 1.12 -16.85 23.08
N GLN A 487 1.30 -17.34 21.85
CA GLN A 487 2.61 -17.69 21.32
C GLN A 487 3.06 -16.66 20.28
N PRO A 488 4.36 -16.32 20.24
CA PRO A 488 4.94 -15.51 19.17
C PRO A 488 5.00 -16.35 17.89
N VAL A 489 4.12 -16.04 16.93
CA VAL A 489 4.16 -16.62 15.59
C VAL A 489 4.87 -15.67 14.66
N ALA A 490 5.74 -16.23 13.81
CA ALA A 490 6.56 -15.51 12.87
C ALA A 490 5.85 -15.44 11.50
N GLN A 491 5.12 -14.34 11.24
CA GLN A 491 4.47 -14.14 9.95
C GLN A 491 5.46 -13.52 8.95
N VAL A 492 5.51 -14.07 7.73
CA VAL A 492 6.28 -13.49 6.63
C VAL A 492 5.66 -12.14 6.24
N SER A 493 6.47 -11.08 6.22
CA SER A 493 6.07 -9.75 5.72
C SER A 493 5.48 -9.84 4.30
N ASN A 494 4.57 -8.92 3.94
CA ASN A 494 3.97 -8.80 2.61
C ASN A 494 4.99 -9.15 1.49
N PRO A 495 4.65 -10.01 0.51
CA PRO A 495 5.60 -10.46 -0.53
C PRO A 495 6.28 -9.33 -1.31
N TRP A 496 5.66 -8.14 -1.37
CA TRP A 496 6.21 -6.94 -2.01
C TRP A 496 7.14 -6.13 -1.09
N THR A 497 7.35 -6.55 0.16
CA THR A 497 8.31 -5.89 1.07
C THR A 497 9.73 -6.16 0.57
N LEU A 498 10.37 -5.12 -0.01
CA LEU A 498 11.75 -5.15 -0.52
C LEU A 498 12.67 -5.93 0.40
N ALA A 499 13.10 -7.12 -0.08
CA ALA A 499 13.83 -8.17 0.63
C ALA A 499 14.51 -7.71 1.93
N VAL A 500 13.67 -7.57 2.97
CA VAL A 500 14.13 -7.41 4.34
C VAL A 500 14.97 -8.66 4.65
N PRO A 501 16.12 -8.54 5.35
CA PRO A 501 16.95 -9.69 5.68
C PRO A 501 16.09 -10.81 6.29
N PRO A 502 16.33 -12.11 6.01
CA PRO A 502 15.48 -13.18 6.52
C PRO A 502 15.26 -13.15 8.05
N SER A 503 16.22 -12.60 8.80
CA SER A 503 16.14 -12.32 10.25
C SER A 503 15.10 -11.27 10.66
N GLU A 504 14.65 -10.43 9.74
CA GLU A 504 13.74 -9.29 9.95
C GLU A 504 12.41 -9.44 9.16
N ARG A 505 12.28 -10.45 8.28
CA ARG A 505 11.01 -10.75 7.56
C ARG A 505 9.87 -11.22 8.45
N LEU A 506 10.16 -11.50 9.71
CA LEU A 506 9.28 -12.16 10.65
C LEU A 506 8.61 -11.12 11.55
N LEU A 507 7.36 -10.79 11.24
CA LEU A 507 6.50 -10.09 12.19
C LEU A 507 6.13 -11.06 13.30
N VAL A 508 6.59 -10.78 14.52
CA VAL A 508 6.17 -11.52 15.71
C VAL A 508 4.76 -11.05 16.07
N ILE A 509 3.77 -11.86 15.69
CA ILE A 509 2.37 -11.66 16.06
C ILE A 509 2.00 -12.57 17.23
N LYS A 510 1.14 -12.08 18.13
CA LYS A 510 0.56 -12.88 19.20
C LYS A 510 -0.64 -13.64 18.63
N GLN A 511 -0.54 -14.97 18.56
CA GLN A 511 -1.67 -15.82 18.23
C GLN A 511 -1.97 -16.77 19.39
N LYS A 512 -3.22 -17.25 19.48
CA LYS A 512 -3.56 -18.36 20.38
C LYS A 512 -2.78 -19.60 19.93
N PRO A 513 -2.22 -20.39 20.87
CA PRO A 513 -1.50 -21.61 20.51
C PRO A 513 -2.44 -22.65 19.88
N GLU A 514 -2.25 -22.95 18.59
CA GLU A 514 -2.88 -24.11 17.94
C GLU A 514 -2.19 -25.40 18.39
N LEU A 515 -2.98 -26.37 18.86
CA LEU A 515 -2.49 -27.73 19.05
C LEU A 515 -2.35 -28.41 17.67
N ARG A 516 -1.19 -29.00 17.39
CA ARG A 516 -1.00 -29.79 16.17
C ARG A 516 -2.06 -30.90 16.10
N PRO A 517 -2.79 -31.08 14.97
CA PRO A 517 -3.81 -32.12 14.85
C PRO A 517 -3.30 -33.51 15.23
N GLY A 518 -2.12 -33.89 14.71
CA GLY A 518 -1.43 -35.14 15.03
C GLY A 518 -0.86 -35.27 16.46
N LEU A 519 -1.16 -34.33 17.36
CA LEU A 519 -0.99 -34.50 18.82
C LEU A 519 -2.31 -34.95 19.45
N MET A 520 -3.43 -34.27 19.13
CA MET A 520 -4.78 -34.68 19.55
C MET A 520 -5.14 -36.06 18.99
N GLU A 521 -4.81 -36.32 17.73
CA GLU A 521 -5.07 -37.58 17.03
C GLU A 521 -4.27 -38.75 17.61
N ARG A 522 -3.03 -38.51 18.06
CA ARG A 522 -2.22 -39.51 18.78
C ARG A 522 -2.72 -39.80 20.19
N LEU A 523 -3.47 -38.88 20.79
CA LEU A 523 -4.08 -39.06 22.10
C LEU A 523 -5.44 -39.79 21.97
N SER A 524 -6.20 -39.52 20.90
CA SER A 524 -7.46 -40.21 20.62
C SER A 524 -7.29 -41.61 20.03
N SER A 525 -6.26 -41.86 19.19
CA SER A 525 -6.04 -43.16 18.56
C SER A 525 -5.74 -44.28 19.57
N THR A 526 -5.14 -43.97 20.71
CA THR A 526 -4.83 -44.94 21.77
C THR A 526 -6.05 -45.39 22.57
N ALA A 527 -7.20 -44.72 22.40
CA ALA A 527 -8.43 -45.01 23.15
C ALA A 527 -9.42 -45.93 22.40
N ALA A 528 -9.13 -46.30 21.14
CA ALA A 528 -10.07 -46.99 20.26
C ALA A 528 -9.54 -48.35 19.74
N SER A 529 -9.64 -49.40 20.56
CA SER A 529 -9.68 -50.79 20.08
C SER A 529 -10.50 -51.69 21.01
N PRO A 530 -11.19 -52.72 20.49
CA PRO A 530 -12.34 -53.30 21.19
C PRO A 530 -11.98 -54.46 22.12
N SER A 531 -12.55 -54.40 23.33
CA SER A 531 -13.01 -55.51 24.19
C SER A 531 -12.28 -56.85 24.16
N LEU A 532 -11.80 -57.31 25.32
CA LEU A 532 -12.01 -58.69 25.76
C LEU A 532 -12.18 -58.77 27.29
N THR A 533 -13.21 -59.50 27.71
CA THR A 533 -13.59 -59.77 29.10
C THR A 533 -12.78 -60.93 29.70
N ARG A 534 -12.57 -60.94 31.03
CA ARG A 534 -13.15 -61.93 31.96
C ARG A 534 -12.84 -61.62 33.44
N THR A 535 -13.60 -62.27 34.32
CA THR A 535 -13.81 -62.06 35.77
C THR A 535 -13.01 -63.01 36.69
N GLN A 536 -13.19 -62.81 38.01
CA GLN A 536 -12.82 -63.65 39.19
C GLN A 536 -11.48 -63.28 39.86
N SER A 537 -11.34 -63.29 41.20
CA SER A 537 -12.27 -63.72 42.28
C SER A 537 -12.12 -62.87 43.57
N PHE A 538 -13.15 -62.92 44.44
CA PHE A 538 -13.10 -62.48 45.84
C PHE A 538 -12.23 -63.43 46.68
N GLU A 539 -11.53 -62.91 47.69
CA GLU A 539 -11.49 -63.49 49.05
C GLU A 539 -11.05 -62.41 50.06
N ALA A 540 -11.33 -62.61 51.35
CA ALA A 540 -11.26 -61.58 52.39
C ALA A 540 -10.53 -62.05 53.66
N GLU A 541 -10.17 -61.07 54.51
CA GLU A 541 -9.76 -61.20 55.92
C GLU A 541 -8.51 -62.04 56.26
N ALA A 542 -7.38 -61.34 56.46
CA ALA A 542 -6.62 -61.31 57.72
C ALA A 542 -5.59 -60.16 57.73
#